data_AF-R1G5J4-F1
#
_entry.id   AF-R1G5J4-F1
#
_cell.length_a   1.000
_cell.length_b   1.000
_cell.length_c   1.000
_cell.angle_alpha   90.00
_cell.angle_beta   90.00
_cell.angle_gamma   90.00
#
_symmetry.space_group_name_H-M   'P 1'
#
loop_
_entity.id
_entity.type
_entity.pdbx_description
1 polymer ?
#
loop_
_entity_poly.entity_id
_entity_poly.type
_entity_poly.pdbx_seq_one_letter_code
_entity_poly.pdbx_strand_id
1 'polypeptide(L)'
;MTSRGAMKSDDLDQLANAFVAGHLIECSNYVCGGNFTGFKTLEDKGWDDIGYPIAEISSTGSVVITKSQGSGGEVSIHTCASQLLYEIQGPWYFNSDVTAILDQLWFEQLSTDRVALHGVRSGPPPPTTKVGLTARGGFQAEVHWFMVGLDIAAKARMMEAQIRRLLRAHLAGFSKLSFTLNGSAPDDPTSQNAATVDFRVLAQAPTAEVLAPQNFIRPCTDPIMEGYPGATPHLDMRMGFPRPIYEYYVTLLPQADVRHRAHLPWTGETVDVPPPPRTKVWEKRQPSQAATSGYFQIRILSQPTMRVLDSIILSLVAVATALPTSGLPTGTNAVRDAYDGYSVVAKRPNPVDLGVVDGGRVNDPQPFVKRRDAKEDRMDG
;
A
#
# COMPACT_ATOMS: atom_id res chain seq x y z
N MET A 1 29.51 23.98 -29.68
CA MET A 1 28.87 24.28 -28.37
C MET A 1 29.05 23.06 -27.49
N THR A 2 30.06 23.07 -26.62
CA THR A 2 30.28 22.01 -25.63
C THR A 2 29.21 22.10 -24.54
N SER A 3 28.59 20.97 -24.18
CA SER A 3 27.59 20.79 -23.12
C SER A 3 28.11 21.24 -21.76
N ARG A 4 28.02 22.55 -21.46
CA ARG A 4 28.22 23.09 -20.12
C ARG A 4 26.90 22.97 -19.36
N GLY A 5 26.65 21.84 -18.71
CA GLY A 5 25.51 21.72 -17.80
C GLY A 5 25.06 20.34 -17.37
N ALA A 6 25.54 19.25 -18.00
CA ALA A 6 25.18 17.91 -17.55
C ALA A 6 26.04 17.49 -16.35
N MET A 7 25.41 17.07 -15.26
CA MET A 7 26.09 16.44 -14.11
C MET A 7 26.87 15.22 -14.57
N LYS A 8 28.11 15.08 -14.11
CA LYS A 8 28.95 13.91 -14.36
C LYS A 8 28.66 12.82 -13.33
N SER A 9 29.06 11.58 -13.63
CA SER A 9 28.91 10.43 -12.73
C SER A 9 29.58 10.63 -11.35
N ASP A 10 30.60 11.48 -11.28
CA ASP A 10 31.36 11.74 -10.06
C ASP A 10 30.85 12.96 -9.28
N ASP A 11 29.86 13.69 -9.80
CA ASP A 11 29.21 14.85 -9.16
C ASP A 11 28.17 14.35 -8.14
N LEU A 12 28.61 13.53 -7.18
CA LEU A 12 27.74 12.74 -6.31
C LEU A 12 26.81 13.60 -5.45
N ASP A 13 27.24 14.78 -4.99
CA ASP A 13 26.38 15.67 -4.19
C ASP A 13 25.22 16.22 -5.02
N GLN A 14 25.48 16.62 -6.26
CA GLN A 14 24.43 17.08 -7.17
C GLN A 14 23.49 15.94 -7.55
N LEU A 15 24.04 14.75 -7.81
CA LEU A 15 23.24 13.54 -8.07
C LEU A 15 22.36 13.17 -6.87
N ALA A 16 22.87 13.26 -5.64
CA ALA A 16 22.10 12.96 -4.43
C ALA A 16 20.95 13.96 -4.23
N ASN A 17 21.20 15.26 -4.44
CA ASN A 17 20.15 16.28 -4.36
C ASN A 17 19.10 16.09 -5.47
N ALA A 18 19.53 15.80 -6.70
CA ALA A 18 18.62 15.52 -7.81
C ALA A 18 17.82 14.23 -7.58
N PHE A 19 18.43 13.21 -6.98
CA PHE A 19 17.75 11.97 -6.62
C PHE A 19 16.64 12.22 -5.58
N VAL A 20 16.93 12.95 -4.51
CA VAL A 20 15.91 13.30 -3.51
C VAL A 20 14.84 14.22 -4.10
N ALA A 21 15.21 15.14 -4.99
CA ALA A 21 14.23 15.95 -5.73
C ALA A 21 13.30 15.08 -6.59
N GLY A 22 13.86 14.09 -7.30
CA GLY A 22 13.12 13.09 -8.06
C GLY A 22 12.12 12.31 -7.20
N HIS A 23 12.57 11.82 -6.04
CA HIS A 23 11.72 11.17 -5.03
C HIS A 23 10.53 12.05 -4.61
N LEU A 24 10.76 13.36 -4.44
CA LEU A 24 9.69 14.28 -4.05
C LEU A 24 8.64 14.47 -5.14
N ILE A 25 8.98 14.26 -6.42
CA ILE A 25 8.07 14.54 -7.56
C ILE A 25 7.58 13.29 -8.30
N GLU A 26 8.03 12.09 -7.96
CA GLU A 26 7.70 10.87 -8.72
C GLU A 26 6.28 10.34 -8.47
N CYS A 27 5.74 10.47 -7.24
CA CYS A 27 4.44 9.89 -6.87
C CYS A 27 3.26 10.81 -7.25
N SER A 28 3.28 11.39 -8.45
CA SER A 28 2.25 12.32 -8.92
C SER A 28 2.17 13.56 -8.00
N ASN A 29 0.99 13.85 -7.44
CA ASN A 29 0.70 15.05 -6.67
C ASN A 29 0.95 14.93 -5.16
N TYR A 30 1.68 13.91 -4.69
CA TYR A 30 1.83 13.65 -3.25
C TYR A 30 2.47 14.83 -2.50
N VAL A 31 3.57 15.38 -3.02
CA VAL A 31 4.22 16.56 -2.42
C VAL A 31 3.37 17.83 -2.50
N CYS A 32 2.32 17.84 -3.34
CA CYS A 32 1.32 18.90 -3.43
C CYS A 32 0.09 18.65 -2.53
N GLY A 33 0.10 17.62 -1.68
CA GLY A 33 -1.00 17.30 -0.77
C GLY A 33 -1.76 16.01 -1.09
N GLY A 34 -1.42 15.32 -2.19
CA GLY A 34 -1.91 13.96 -2.44
C GLY A 34 -1.42 12.98 -1.36
N ASN A 35 -2.28 12.08 -0.89
CA ASN A 35 -1.97 11.12 0.18
C ASN A 35 -1.41 11.75 1.49
N PHE A 36 -1.61 13.06 1.67
CA PHE A 36 -1.14 13.78 2.86
C PHE A 36 -2.12 13.55 4.02
N THR A 37 -1.63 13.12 5.18
CA THR A 37 -2.49 12.88 6.35
C THR A 37 -3.19 14.13 6.86
N GLY A 38 -2.66 15.31 6.55
CA GLY A 38 -3.29 16.60 6.82
C GLY A 38 -4.37 17.00 5.82
N PHE A 39 -4.91 16.09 5.00
CA PHE A 39 -5.83 16.39 3.88
C PHE A 39 -6.98 17.35 4.21
N LYS A 40 -7.49 17.36 5.45
CA LYS A 40 -8.54 18.31 5.88
C LYS A 40 -8.14 19.78 5.71
N THR A 41 -6.86 20.11 5.85
CA THR A 41 -6.38 21.48 5.65
C THR A 41 -6.31 21.88 4.17
N LEU A 42 -6.55 20.94 3.26
CA LEU A 42 -6.58 21.17 1.82
C LEU A 42 -7.98 21.49 1.29
N GLU A 43 -9.03 21.36 2.11
CA GLU A 43 -10.42 21.65 1.72
C GLU A 43 -10.54 23.08 1.17
N ASP A 44 -10.03 24.06 1.90
CA ASP A 44 -9.98 25.46 1.47
C ASP A 44 -8.83 25.78 0.49
N LYS A 45 -8.06 24.76 0.07
CA LYS A 45 -6.92 24.90 -0.86
C LYS A 45 -7.16 24.18 -2.20
N GLY A 46 -8.40 23.80 -2.51
CA GLY A 46 -8.74 23.16 -3.78
C GLY A 46 -8.29 21.70 -3.87
N TRP A 47 -8.57 20.90 -2.85
CA TRP A 47 -8.31 19.44 -2.86
C TRP A 47 -9.04 18.67 -3.98
N ASP A 48 -9.98 19.30 -4.67
CA ASP A 48 -10.71 18.80 -5.83
C ASP A 48 -9.89 18.90 -7.13
N ASP A 49 -8.84 19.72 -7.14
CA ASP A 49 -7.92 19.88 -8.28
C ASP A 49 -6.45 20.05 -7.83
N ILE A 50 -5.92 19.07 -7.11
CA ILE A 50 -4.53 19.09 -6.63
C ILE A 50 -3.55 19.05 -7.81
N GLY A 51 -2.72 20.10 -7.92
CA GLY A 51 -1.73 20.25 -8.99
C GLY A 51 -0.54 19.30 -8.93
N TYR A 52 0.21 19.26 -10.04
CA TYR A 52 1.44 18.49 -10.16
C TYR A 52 2.66 19.27 -9.67
N PRO A 53 3.63 18.58 -9.06
CA PRO A 53 4.84 19.21 -8.57
C PRO A 53 5.83 19.53 -9.69
N ILE A 54 6.72 20.46 -9.37
CA ILE A 54 7.86 20.88 -10.19
C ILE A 54 9.06 20.91 -9.25
N ALA A 55 10.14 20.22 -9.61
CA ALA A 55 11.43 20.39 -8.96
C ALA A 55 12.30 21.32 -9.81
N GLU A 56 12.65 22.47 -9.25
CA GLU A 56 13.64 23.36 -9.83
C GLU A 56 15.01 22.97 -9.28
N ILE A 57 15.91 22.51 -10.15
CA ILE A 57 17.23 22.01 -9.78
C ILE A 57 18.29 22.88 -10.48
N SER A 58 19.12 23.56 -9.70
CA SER A 58 20.22 24.37 -10.26
C SER A 58 21.40 23.50 -10.69
N SER A 59 22.32 24.07 -11.48
CA SER A 59 23.59 23.40 -11.83
C SER A 59 24.49 23.12 -10.62
N THR A 60 24.27 23.81 -9.50
CA THR A 60 24.97 23.56 -8.23
C THR A 60 24.30 22.48 -7.39
N GLY A 61 23.18 21.91 -7.85
CA GLY A 61 22.40 20.91 -7.12
C GLY A 61 21.44 21.49 -6.08
N SER A 62 21.20 22.82 -6.07
CA SER A 62 20.21 23.43 -5.19
C SER A 62 18.80 23.10 -5.69
N VAL A 63 17.91 22.72 -4.78
CA VAL A 63 16.57 22.20 -5.11
C VAL A 63 15.49 23.06 -4.47
N VAL A 64 14.50 23.46 -5.27
CA VAL A 64 13.23 24.03 -4.80
C VAL A 64 12.08 23.22 -5.36
N ILE A 65 11.19 22.75 -4.49
CA ILE A 65 9.93 22.12 -4.87
C ILE A 65 8.85 23.18 -4.92
N THR A 66 8.09 23.18 -6.02
CA THR A 66 6.91 24.01 -6.25
C THR A 66 5.84 23.19 -6.96
N LYS A 67 4.70 23.80 -7.28
CA LYS A 67 3.63 23.18 -8.08
C LYS A 67 3.23 24.02 -9.27
N SER A 68 2.48 23.43 -10.20
CA SER A 68 1.90 24.17 -11.34
C SER A 68 1.04 25.34 -10.86
N GLN A 69 1.28 26.53 -11.42
CA GLN A 69 0.57 27.75 -11.04
C GLN A 69 -0.94 27.63 -11.32
N GLY A 70 -1.78 28.14 -10.42
CA GLY A 70 -3.24 28.18 -10.57
C GLY A 70 -3.97 26.88 -10.22
N SER A 71 -3.25 25.81 -9.91
CA SER A 71 -3.83 24.55 -9.40
C SER A 71 -4.19 24.63 -7.91
N GLY A 72 -4.98 23.68 -7.42
CA GLY A 72 -5.22 23.44 -6.00
C GLY A 72 -4.11 22.62 -5.31
N GLY A 73 -4.32 22.27 -4.05
CA GLY A 73 -3.33 21.65 -3.18
C GLY A 73 -2.34 22.64 -2.56
N GLU A 74 -1.28 22.11 -1.95
CA GLU A 74 -0.26 22.89 -1.23
C GLU A 74 1.12 22.22 -1.33
N VAL A 75 2.16 23.03 -1.54
CA VAL A 75 3.56 22.62 -1.29
C VAL A 75 4.07 23.30 -0.03
N SER A 76 4.19 22.53 1.05
CA SER A 76 4.69 22.99 2.35
C SER A 76 5.75 22.04 2.90
N ILE A 77 6.45 22.48 3.95
CA ILE A 77 7.38 21.61 4.69
C ILE A 77 6.70 20.28 5.10
N HIS A 78 5.42 20.32 5.46
CA HIS A 78 4.68 19.12 5.89
C HIS A 78 4.38 18.15 4.75
N THR A 79 4.00 18.65 3.57
CA THR A 79 3.75 17.79 2.41
C THR A 79 5.06 17.23 1.86
N CYS A 80 6.14 18.03 1.83
CA CYS A 80 7.49 17.58 1.50
C CYS A 80 8.00 16.50 2.47
N ALA A 81 7.84 16.70 3.79
CA ALA A 81 8.26 15.71 4.78
C ALA A 81 7.43 14.42 4.69
N SER A 82 6.11 14.53 4.48
CA SER A 82 5.23 13.37 4.30
C SER A 82 5.64 12.56 3.07
N GLN A 83 5.89 13.22 1.93
CA GLN A 83 6.34 12.53 0.71
C GLN A 83 7.73 11.92 0.87
N LEU A 84 8.66 12.63 1.52
CA LEU A 84 9.99 12.10 1.79
C LEU A 84 9.89 10.80 2.61
N LEU A 85 9.12 10.79 3.69
CA LEU A 85 9.05 9.63 4.59
C LEU A 85 8.24 8.44 4.05
N TYR A 86 7.44 8.63 3.00
CA TYR A 86 6.55 7.60 2.45
C TYR A 86 7.29 6.32 2.03
N GLU A 87 8.54 6.41 1.53
CA GLU A 87 9.32 5.23 1.08
C GLU A 87 10.74 5.13 1.64
N ILE A 88 11.08 5.95 2.64
CA ILE A 88 12.43 5.97 3.21
C ILE A 88 12.56 4.98 4.36
N GLN A 89 13.59 4.13 4.25
CA GLN A 89 13.84 3.03 5.20
C GLN A 89 14.93 3.36 6.23
N GLY A 90 15.63 4.49 6.06
CA GLY A 90 16.72 4.92 6.93
C GLY A 90 17.52 6.09 6.34
N PRO A 91 18.57 6.54 7.05
CA PRO A 91 19.38 7.70 6.65
C PRO A 91 20.23 7.49 5.40
N TRP A 92 20.47 6.26 4.96
CA TRP A 92 21.13 5.94 3.69
C TRP A 92 20.09 5.51 2.68
N TYR A 93 19.83 6.37 1.71
CA TYR A 93 18.90 6.11 0.62
C TYR A 93 19.67 5.69 -0.63
N PHE A 94 19.59 4.40 -0.94
CA PHE A 94 20.39 3.78 -2.00
C PHE A 94 19.71 3.92 -3.37
N ASN A 95 20.45 4.43 -4.36
CA ASN A 95 20.09 4.41 -5.78
C ASN A 95 21.23 3.83 -6.62
N SER A 96 20.96 3.54 -7.90
CA SER A 96 21.94 2.96 -8.83
C SER A 96 23.19 3.84 -9.01
N ASP A 97 23.01 5.16 -9.08
CA ASP A 97 24.11 6.08 -9.43
C ASP A 97 24.72 6.80 -8.21
N VAL A 98 23.98 6.85 -7.10
CA VAL A 98 24.42 7.54 -5.87
C VAL A 98 23.71 6.97 -4.64
N THR A 99 24.35 7.08 -3.47
CA THR A 99 23.66 6.94 -2.18
C THR A 99 23.39 8.33 -1.62
N ALA A 100 22.14 8.71 -1.40
CA ALA A 100 21.80 9.93 -0.68
C ALA A 100 21.88 9.68 0.83
N ILE A 101 22.54 10.59 1.55
CA ILE A 101 22.68 10.57 3.01
C ILE A 101 21.79 11.66 3.58
N LEU A 102 20.76 11.25 4.33
CA LEU A 102 19.61 12.08 4.70
C LEU A 102 19.64 12.57 6.15
N ASP A 103 20.66 12.23 6.92
CA ASP A 103 20.75 12.50 8.36
C ASP A 103 20.90 13.99 8.73
N GLN A 104 21.16 14.87 7.75
CA GLN A 104 21.21 16.32 7.90
C GLN A 104 20.20 17.02 6.98
N LEU A 105 19.28 16.27 6.36
CA LEU A 105 18.28 16.81 5.46
C LEU A 105 17.28 17.68 6.24
N TRP A 106 16.97 18.86 5.70
CA TRP A 106 15.89 19.69 6.19
C TRP A 106 15.23 20.49 5.06
N PHE A 107 14.05 21.06 5.35
CA PHE A 107 13.26 21.84 4.42
C PHE A 107 13.09 23.28 4.90
N GLU A 108 13.20 24.24 3.97
CA GLU A 108 12.94 25.67 4.21
C GLU A 108 11.70 26.12 3.45
N GLN A 109 10.74 26.75 4.13
CA GLN A 109 9.63 27.39 3.44
C GLN A 109 10.09 28.75 2.89
N LEU A 110 10.21 28.88 1.57
CA LEU A 110 10.65 30.12 0.92
C LEU A 110 9.49 31.10 0.71
N SER A 111 8.34 30.57 0.28
CA SER A 111 7.09 31.31 0.08
C SER A 111 5.92 30.34 0.00
N THR A 112 4.70 30.85 -0.24
CA THR A 112 3.56 30.00 -0.59
C THR A 112 3.93 29.05 -1.73
N ASP A 113 3.65 27.76 -1.55
CA ASP A 113 3.92 26.68 -2.50
C ASP A 113 5.38 26.54 -2.96
N ARG A 114 6.35 27.07 -2.20
CA ARG A 114 7.78 26.93 -2.53
C ARG A 114 8.59 26.51 -1.32
N VAL A 115 9.20 25.34 -1.42
CA VAL A 115 9.99 24.73 -0.34
C VAL A 115 11.36 24.35 -0.87
N ALA A 116 12.43 24.87 -0.26
CA ALA A 116 13.79 24.46 -0.57
C ALA A 116 14.18 23.21 0.20
N LEU A 117 14.96 22.35 -0.45
CA LEU A 117 15.56 21.15 0.12
C LEU A 117 17.04 21.41 0.40
N HIS A 118 17.48 21.08 1.61
CA HIS A 118 18.85 21.31 2.07
C HIS A 118 19.43 20.08 2.75
N GLY A 119 20.76 20.05 2.87
CA GLY A 119 21.47 19.12 3.75
C GLY A 119 21.57 17.68 3.24
N VAL A 120 21.15 17.39 2.01
CA VAL A 120 21.40 16.10 1.36
C VAL A 120 22.88 15.98 1.06
N ARG A 121 23.52 14.98 1.63
CA ARG A 121 24.91 14.60 1.31
C ARG A 121 24.93 13.37 0.42
N SER A 122 26.08 13.07 -0.16
CA SER A 122 26.24 11.91 -1.02
C SER A 122 27.23 10.87 -0.49
N GLY A 123 27.11 9.66 -1.02
CA GLY A 123 28.11 8.62 -0.95
C GLY A 123 28.12 7.78 -2.22
N PRO A 124 29.16 6.96 -2.45
CA PRO A 124 29.21 6.09 -3.62
C PRO A 124 27.99 5.16 -3.68
N PRO A 125 27.47 4.85 -4.88
CA PRO A 125 26.38 3.90 -5.04
C PRO A 125 26.75 2.50 -4.52
N PRO A 126 25.76 1.69 -4.10
CA PRO A 126 25.97 0.27 -3.86
C PRO A 126 26.41 -0.49 -5.13
N PRO A 127 27.09 -1.65 -5.01
CA PRO A 127 27.43 -2.50 -6.15
C PRO A 127 26.21 -3.19 -6.80
N THR A 128 25.02 -2.98 -6.24
CA THR A 128 23.75 -3.58 -6.69
C THR A 128 22.73 -2.50 -7.00
N THR A 129 21.81 -2.76 -7.93
CA THR A 129 20.62 -1.94 -8.16
C THR A 129 19.36 -2.66 -7.66
N LYS A 130 18.38 -1.88 -7.17
CA LYS A 130 17.08 -2.40 -6.72
C LYS A 130 16.16 -2.54 -7.92
N VAL A 131 15.63 -3.73 -8.14
CA VAL A 131 14.70 -4.02 -9.24
C VAL A 131 13.37 -4.52 -8.69
N GLY A 132 12.29 -4.10 -9.35
CA GLY A 132 10.96 -4.66 -9.21
C GLY A 132 10.72 -5.70 -10.30
N LEU A 133 10.46 -6.95 -9.91
CA LEU A 133 10.14 -8.06 -10.80
C LEU A 133 8.65 -8.34 -10.71
N THR A 134 7.97 -8.27 -11.85
CA THR A 134 6.54 -8.60 -11.95
C THR A 134 6.40 -9.93 -12.67
N ALA A 135 5.83 -10.92 -11.99
CA ALA A 135 5.59 -12.26 -12.53
C ALA A 135 4.09 -12.58 -12.56
N ARG A 136 3.67 -13.53 -13.39
CA ARG A 136 2.28 -14.00 -13.39
C ARG A 136 2.05 -14.92 -12.19
N GLY A 137 1.10 -14.57 -11.31
CA GLY A 137 0.78 -15.30 -10.07
C GLY A 137 -0.42 -16.25 -10.17
N GLY A 138 -1.02 -16.41 -11.36
CA GLY A 138 -2.22 -17.22 -11.58
C GLY A 138 -3.45 -16.35 -11.83
N PHE A 139 -4.60 -16.76 -11.29
CA PHE A 139 -5.89 -16.10 -11.50
C PHE A 139 -6.63 -15.88 -10.17
N GLN A 140 -7.48 -14.86 -10.12
CA GLN A 140 -8.41 -14.59 -9.03
C GLN A 140 -9.84 -14.38 -9.53
N ALA A 141 -10.80 -14.71 -8.68
CA ALA A 141 -12.22 -14.45 -8.89
C ALA A 141 -12.90 -14.08 -7.57
N GLU A 142 -13.91 -13.22 -7.64
CA GLU A 142 -14.61 -12.68 -6.46
C GLU A 142 -16.12 -12.66 -6.64
N VAL A 143 -16.85 -13.06 -5.59
CA VAL A 143 -18.32 -12.94 -5.49
C VAL A 143 -18.66 -12.19 -4.21
N HIS A 144 -19.62 -11.28 -4.30
CA HIS A 144 -20.03 -10.40 -3.20
C HIS A 144 -21.48 -10.64 -2.83
N TRP A 145 -21.76 -10.60 -1.53
CA TRP A 145 -23.09 -10.67 -0.95
C TRP A 145 -23.30 -9.49 -0.01
N PHE A 146 -24.46 -8.86 -0.07
CA PHE A 146 -24.80 -7.73 0.78
C PHE A 146 -25.66 -8.20 1.94
N MET A 147 -25.09 -8.14 3.15
CA MET A 147 -25.76 -8.53 4.38
C MET A 147 -26.31 -7.28 5.05
N VAL A 148 -27.62 -7.27 5.29
CA VAL A 148 -28.33 -6.09 5.81
C VAL A 148 -28.91 -6.38 7.19
N GLY A 149 -28.81 -5.41 8.09
CA GLY A 149 -29.51 -5.41 9.38
C GLY A 149 -28.81 -6.22 10.46
N LEU A 150 -29.60 -6.87 11.34
CA LEU A 150 -29.07 -7.59 12.51
C LEU A 150 -28.32 -8.87 12.13
N ASP A 151 -27.55 -9.40 13.08
CA ASP A 151 -26.92 -10.73 13.01
C ASP A 151 -25.97 -10.96 11.82
N ILE A 152 -25.33 -9.90 11.30
CA ILE A 152 -24.39 -9.97 10.16
C ILE A 152 -23.37 -11.11 10.31
N ALA A 153 -22.76 -11.25 11.48
CA ALA A 153 -21.79 -12.30 11.73
C ALA A 153 -22.39 -13.72 11.63
N ALA A 154 -23.64 -13.92 12.06
CA ALA A 154 -24.32 -15.20 11.94
C ALA A 154 -24.71 -15.50 10.48
N LYS A 155 -25.21 -14.49 9.76
CA LYS A 155 -25.51 -14.57 8.31
C LYS A 155 -24.27 -14.95 7.51
N ALA A 156 -23.12 -14.36 7.84
CA ALA A 156 -21.84 -14.67 7.21
C ALA A 156 -21.39 -16.11 7.46
N ARG A 157 -21.46 -16.59 8.71
CA ARG A 157 -21.14 -17.99 9.02
C ARG A 157 -22.04 -18.97 8.28
N MET A 158 -23.34 -18.68 8.18
CA MET A 158 -24.30 -19.50 7.43
C MET A 158 -23.93 -19.55 5.93
N MET A 159 -23.74 -18.39 5.30
CA MET A 159 -23.41 -18.30 3.88
C MET A 159 -22.06 -18.96 3.58
N GLU A 160 -21.04 -18.72 4.40
CA GLU A 160 -19.74 -19.36 4.28
C GLU A 160 -19.86 -20.89 4.33
N ALA A 161 -20.62 -21.44 5.29
CA ALA A 161 -20.82 -22.88 5.41
C ALA A 161 -21.51 -23.48 4.16
N GLN A 162 -22.52 -22.81 3.62
CA GLN A 162 -23.23 -23.23 2.41
C GLN A 162 -22.32 -23.20 1.19
N ILE A 163 -21.57 -22.11 0.98
CA ILE A 163 -20.65 -21.97 -0.15
C ILE A 163 -19.51 -22.99 -0.06
N ARG A 164 -18.89 -23.17 1.13
CA ARG A 164 -17.85 -24.19 1.34
C ARG A 164 -18.35 -25.60 1.03
N ARG A 165 -19.60 -25.91 1.36
CA ARG A 165 -20.24 -27.20 1.04
C ARG A 165 -20.29 -27.44 -0.47
N LEU A 166 -20.71 -26.43 -1.24
CA LEU A 166 -20.83 -26.54 -2.70
C LEU A 166 -19.46 -26.51 -3.40
N LEU A 167 -18.48 -25.79 -2.84
CA LEU A 167 -17.12 -25.73 -3.38
C LEU A 167 -16.28 -26.99 -3.12
N ARG A 168 -16.75 -27.96 -2.30
CA ARG A 168 -15.94 -29.12 -1.85
C ARG A 168 -15.20 -29.84 -2.98
N ALA A 169 -15.85 -30.05 -4.13
CA ALA A 169 -15.26 -30.74 -5.28
C ALA A 169 -14.15 -29.94 -5.97
N HIS A 170 -14.07 -28.63 -5.73
CA HIS A 170 -13.16 -27.70 -6.40
C HIS A 170 -12.02 -27.19 -5.50
N LEU A 171 -12.14 -27.37 -4.17
CA LEU A 171 -11.19 -26.82 -3.19
C LEU A 171 -9.74 -27.20 -3.45
N ALA A 172 -9.47 -28.41 -3.93
CA ALA A 172 -8.11 -28.89 -4.21
C ALA A 172 -7.40 -28.09 -5.32
N GLY A 173 -8.15 -27.44 -6.21
CA GLY A 173 -7.60 -26.60 -7.28
C GLY A 173 -7.28 -25.17 -6.84
N PHE A 174 -7.85 -24.71 -5.72
CA PHE A 174 -7.65 -23.33 -5.26
C PHE A 174 -6.32 -23.20 -4.51
N SER A 175 -5.53 -22.19 -4.87
CA SER A 175 -4.37 -21.77 -4.09
C SER A 175 -4.78 -20.91 -2.89
N LYS A 176 -5.95 -20.26 -2.95
CA LYS A 176 -6.54 -19.48 -1.86
C LYS A 176 -8.05 -19.50 -1.95
N LEU A 177 -8.71 -19.60 -0.80
CA LEU A 177 -10.14 -19.31 -0.63
C LEU A 177 -10.30 -18.51 0.65
N SER A 178 -10.92 -17.33 0.55
CA SER A 178 -11.10 -16.41 1.67
C SER A 178 -12.52 -15.87 1.69
N PHE A 179 -13.05 -15.73 2.91
CA PHE A 179 -14.34 -15.12 3.18
C PHE A 179 -14.08 -13.92 4.09
N THR A 180 -14.67 -12.77 3.79
CA THR A 180 -14.38 -11.54 4.53
C THR A 180 -15.63 -10.68 4.63
N LEU A 181 -15.89 -10.14 5.81
CA LEU A 181 -16.86 -9.08 6.02
C LEU A 181 -16.14 -7.73 5.97
N ASN A 182 -16.54 -6.87 5.03
CA ASN A 182 -15.99 -5.54 4.83
C ASN A 182 -16.99 -4.50 5.32
N GLY A 183 -16.57 -3.71 6.31
CA GLY A 183 -17.39 -2.66 6.93
C GLY A 183 -18.22 -3.14 8.13
N SER A 184 -18.99 -2.22 8.68
CA SER A 184 -19.91 -2.44 9.81
C SER A 184 -21.13 -1.55 9.66
N ALA A 185 -22.28 -2.04 10.09
CA ALA A 185 -23.48 -1.23 10.22
C ALA A 185 -23.50 -0.52 11.59
N PRO A 186 -24.00 0.73 11.69
CA PRO A 186 -24.29 1.37 12.97
C PRO A 186 -25.47 0.67 13.67
N ASP A 187 -25.62 0.88 14.97
CA ASP A 187 -26.67 0.22 15.79
C ASP A 187 -28.10 0.56 15.33
N ASP A 188 -28.34 1.79 14.88
CA ASP A 188 -29.63 2.27 14.37
C ASP A 188 -29.45 2.95 12.99
N PRO A 189 -29.33 2.16 11.90
CA PRO A 189 -29.08 2.70 10.58
C PRO A 189 -30.34 3.36 10.00
N THR A 190 -30.21 4.60 9.56
CA THR A 190 -31.32 5.39 8.99
C THR A 190 -31.68 5.01 7.55
N SER A 191 -30.95 4.09 6.93
CA SER A 191 -31.21 3.60 5.57
C SER A 191 -30.67 2.19 5.37
N GLN A 192 -31.19 1.49 4.36
CA GLN A 192 -30.68 0.18 3.96
C GLN A 192 -29.18 0.22 3.59
N ASN A 193 -28.75 1.28 2.89
CA ASN A 193 -27.34 1.43 2.52
C ASN A 193 -26.44 1.54 3.77
N ALA A 194 -26.85 2.31 4.78
CA ALA A 194 -26.12 2.41 6.04
C ALA A 194 -26.13 1.10 6.84
N ALA A 195 -27.15 0.26 6.65
CA ALA A 195 -27.29 -1.04 7.31
C ALA A 195 -26.56 -2.19 6.59
N THR A 196 -25.89 -1.93 5.46
CA THR A 196 -25.32 -2.97 4.59
C THR A 196 -23.84 -3.21 4.89
N VAL A 197 -23.48 -4.48 5.05
CA VAL A 197 -22.10 -4.97 5.16
C VAL A 197 -21.80 -5.89 3.98
N ASP A 198 -20.65 -5.70 3.34
CA ASP A 198 -20.22 -6.53 2.21
C ASP A 198 -19.58 -7.83 2.69
N PHE A 199 -20.08 -8.97 2.22
CA PHE A 199 -19.49 -10.28 2.41
C PHE A 199 -18.84 -10.74 1.11
N ARG A 200 -17.50 -10.71 1.10
CA ARG A 200 -16.66 -11.03 -0.03
C ARG A 200 -16.16 -12.47 0.04
N VAL A 201 -16.37 -13.20 -1.06
CA VAL A 201 -15.78 -14.52 -1.30
C VAL A 201 -14.71 -14.36 -2.39
N LEU A 202 -13.46 -14.64 -2.04
CA LEU A 202 -12.31 -14.55 -2.93
C LEU A 202 -11.72 -15.95 -3.13
N ALA A 203 -11.50 -16.35 -4.38
CA ALA A 203 -10.68 -17.50 -4.71
C ALA A 203 -9.50 -17.11 -5.61
N GLN A 204 -8.38 -17.80 -5.44
CA GLN A 204 -7.24 -17.76 -6.35
C GLN A 204 -6.89 -19.19 -6.79
N ALA A 205 -6.38 -19.32 -8.01
CA ALA A 205 -5.95 -20.60 -8.55
C ALA A 205 -4.82 -20.44 -9.57
N PRO A 206 -4.03 -21.50 -9.85
CA PRO A 206 -2.95 -21.45 -10.85
C PRO A 206 -3.45 -21.22 -12.28
N THR A 207 -4.65 -21.70 -12.63
CA THR A 207 -5.21 -21.59 -13.99
C THR A 207 -6.64 -21.05 -13.98
N ALA A 208 -7.06 -20.46 -15.10
CA ALA A 208 -8.38 -19.84 -15.23
C ALA A 208 -9.52 -20.86 -15.17
N GLU A 209 -9.28 -22.07 -15.66
CA GLU A 209 -10.28 -23.14 -15.78
C GLU A 209 -10.76 -23.62 -14.41
N VAL A 210 -9.88 -23.61 -13.41
CA VAL A 210 -10.23 -23.94 -12.02
C VAL A 210 -11.26 -22.94 -11.47
N LEU A 211 -11.19 -21.68 -11.89
CA LEU A 211 -12.11 -20.61 -11.50
C LEU A 211 -13.23 -20.38 -12.51
N ALA A 212 -13.45 -21.31 -13.45
CA ALA A 212 -14.54 -21.19 -14.41
C ALA A 212 -15.90 -20.96 -13.69
N PRO A 213 -16.87 -20.25 -14.30
CA PRO A 213 -18.13 -19.90 -13.64
C PRO A 213 -18.85 -21.07 -12.97
N GLN A 214 -18.78 -22.28 -13.54
CA GLN A 214 -19.40 -23.48 -12.97
C GLN A 214 -18.70 -23.99 -11.69
N ASN A 215 -17.41 -23.72 -11.54
CA ASN A 215 -16.57 -24.21 -10.44
C ASN A 215 -16.47 -23.22 -9.28
N PHE A 216 -16.76 -21.93 -9.53
CA PHE A 216 -16.66 -20.88 -8.51
C PHE A 216 -17.94 -20.04 -8.38
N ILE A 217 -18.35 -19.30 -9.42
CA ILE A 217 -19.51 -18.39 -9.34
C ILE A 217 -20.78 -19.15 -8.92
N ARG A 218 -21.10 -20.23 -9.64
CA ARG A 218 -22.29 -21.07 -9.39
C ARG A 218 -22.35 -21.57 -7.94
N PRO A 219 -21.35 -22.30 -7.40
CA PRO A 219 -21.31 -22.66 -5.98
C PRO A 219 -21.45 -21.48 -5.00
N CYS A 220 -20.95 -20.30 -5.37
CA CYS A 220 -21.06 -19.11 -4.55
C CYS A 220 -22.43 -18.43 -4.60
N THR A 221 -23.23 -18.65 -5.64
CA THR A 221 -24.54 -17.98 -5.86
C THR A 221 -25.75 -18.90 -5.72
N ASP A 222 -25.61 -20.18 -6.03
CA ASP A 222 -26.69 -21.17 -6.00
C ASP A 222 -27.41 -21.27 -4.64
N PRO A 223 -26.76 -21.03 -3.47
CA PRO A 223 -27.45 -20.98 -2.18
C PRO A 223 -28.48 -19.85 -2.00
N ILE A 224 -28.66 -18.93 -2.96
CA ILE A 224 -29.49 -17.72 -2.80
C ILE A 224 -30.87 -17.97 -2.17
N MET A 225 -31.56 -19.03 -2.60
CA MET A 225 -32.92 -19.34 -2.12
C MET A 225 -32.95 -20.02 -0.76
N GLU A 226 -31.82 -20.56 -0.29
CA GLU A 226 -31.65 -21.18 1.04
C GLU A 226 -30.75 -20.34 1.97
N GLY A 227 -30.34 -19.15 1.52
CA GLY A 227 -29.40 -18.28 2.20
C GLY A 227 -30.00 -17.56 3.40
N TYR A 228 -29.26 -16.58 3.92
CA TYR A 228 -29.74 -15.77 5.04
C TYR A 228 -31.00 -14.96 4.67
N PRO A 229 -31.83 -14.54 5.66
CA PRO A 229 -32.99 -13.70 5.39
C PRO A 229 -32.60 -12.40 4.66
N GLY A 230 -33.17 -12.18 3.49
CA GLY A 230 -32.80 -11.05 2.63
C GLY A 230 -31.51 -11.27 1.82
N ALA A 231 -31.15 -12.53 1.53
CA ALA A 231 -30.02 -12.91 0.69
C ALA A 231 -29.96 -12.08 -0.60
N THR A 232 -28.97 -11.19 -0.69
CA THR A 232 -28.85 -10.20 -1.76
C THR A 232 -27.43 -10.29 -2.35
N PRO A 233 -27.22 -11.01 -3.46
CA PRO A 233 -25.92 -11.05 -4.11
C PRO A 233 -25.66 -9.76 -4.90
N HIS A 234 -24.39 -9.45 -5.14
CA HIS A 234 -24.01 -8.45 -6.13
C HIS A 234 -24.42 -8.94 -7.52
N LEU A 235 -25.19 -8.14 -8.27
CA LEU A 235 -25.71 -8.57 -9.57
C LEU A 235 -24.68 -8.43 -10.71
N ASP A 236 -23.68 -7.57 -10.56
CA ASP A 236 -22.52 -7.56 -11.45
C ASP A 236 -21.55 -8.70 -11.11
N MET A 237 -21.59 -9.76 -11.93
CA MET A 237 -20.77 -10.96 -11.74
C MET A 237 -19.42 -10.89 -12.45
N ARG A 238 -19.06 -9.76 -13.11
CA ARG A 238 -17.80 -9.64 -13.86
C ARG A 238 -16.56 -9.93 -13.01
N MET A 239 -16.62 -9.61 -11.72
CA MET A 239 -15.55 -9.87 -10.75
C MET A 239 -15.36 -11.36 -10.45
N GLY A 240 -16.40 -12.18 -10.67
CA GLY A 240 -16.39 -13.62 -10.46
C GLY A 240 -15.75 -14.40 -11.61
N PHE A 241 -15.45 -13.76 -12.74
CA PHE A 241 -14.70 -14.39 -13.82
C PHE A 241 -13.20 -14.38 -13.50
N PRO A 242 -12.44 -15.41 -13.93
CA PRO A 242 -11.01 -15.50 -13.68
C PRO A 242 -10.27 -14.28 -14.27
N ARG A 243 -9.55 -13.56 -13.42
CA ARG A 243 -8.68 -12.44 -13.82
C ARG A 243 -7.23 -12.75 -13.48
N PRO A 244 -6.27 -12.51 -14.38
CA PRO A 244 -4.87 -12.76 -14.09
C PRO A 244 -4.41 -11.90 -12.93
N ILE A 245 -3.65 -12.50 -12.00
CA ILE A 245 -2.95 -11.77 -10.96
C ILE A 245 -1.46 -11.73 -11.28
N TYR A 246 -0.83 -10.64 -10.89
CA TYR A 246 0.61 -10.46 -11.02
C TYR A 246 1.21 -10.35 -9.63
N GLU A 247 2.27 -11.08 -9.38
CA GLU A 247 3.09 -10.99 -8.18
C GLU A 247 4.19 -9.97 -8.42
N TYR A 248 4.42 -9.12 -7.43
CA TYR A 248 5.50 -8.15 -7.44
C TYR A 248 6.53 -8.53 -6.40
N TYR A 249 7.78 -8.68 -6.85
CA TYR A 249 8.91 -9.04 -6.00
C TYR A 249 10.01 -8.02 -6.15
N VAL A 250 10.57 -7.58 -5.03
CA VAL A 250 11.66 -6.59 -5.01
C VAL A 250 12.95 -7.28 -4.63
N THR A 251 14.00 -7.10 -5.43
CA THR A 251 15.31 -7.69 -5.15
C THR A 251 16.45 -6.76 -5.56
N LEU A 252 17.65 -7.12 -5.15
CA LEU A 252 18.88 -6.48 -5.60
C LEU A 252 19.52 -7.34 -6.70
N LEU A 253 20.00 -6.70 -7.76
CA LEU A 253 20.84 -7.34 -8.78
C LEU A 253 22.21 -6.65 -8.82
N PRO A 254 23.31 -7.38 -9.06
CA PRO A 254 24.61 -6.76 -9.35
C PRO A 254 24.47 -5.78 -10.51
N GLN A 255 25.02 -4.57 -10.37
CA GLN A 255 24.90 -3.57 -11.43
C GLN A 255 25.56 -4.03 -12.75
N ALA A 256 26.59 -4.87 -12.67
CA ALA A 256 27.25 -5.45 -13.84
C ALA A 256 26.37 -6.41 -14.66
N ASP A 257 25.31 -6.97 -14.04
CA ASP A 257 24.40 -7.90 -14.70
C ASP A 257 23.26 -7.17 -15.42
N VAL A 258 23.14 -5.85 -15.23
CA VAL A 258 22.07 -5.03 -15.82
C VAL A 258 22.64 -4.08 -16.86
N ARG A 259 22.10 -4.12 -18.08
CA ARG A 259 22.49 -3.20 -19.15
C ARG A 259 21.51 -2.03 -19.24
N HIS A 260 21.87 -0.88 -18.67
CA HIS A 260 21.05 0.34 -18.74
C HIS A 260 21.21 1.04 -20.10
N ARG A 261 20.08 1.48 -20.66
CA ARG A 261 20.00 2.22 -21.92
C ARG A 261 18.96 3.33 -21.81
N ALA A 262 19.30 4.53 -22.25
CA ALA A 262 18.35 5.61 -22.44
C ALA A 262 17.94 5.64 -23.91
N HIS A 263 16.67 5.44 -24.19
CA HIS A 263 16.09 5.62 -25.52
C HIS A 263 15.55 7.03 -25.64
N LEU A 264 15.92 7.75 -26.70
CA LEU A 264 15.53 9.13 -26.96
C LEU A 264 14.61 9.14 -28.20
N PRO A 265 13.27 8.96 -28.05
CA PRO A 265 12.38 8.76 -29.20
C PRO A 265 12.37 9.92 -30.19
N TRP A 266 12.65 11.14 -29.72
CA TRP A 266 12.66 12.35 -30.54
C TRP A 266 13.87 12.44 -31.48
N THR A 267 14.98 11.78 -31.15
CA THR A 267 16.15 11.65 -32.04
C THR A 267 16.32 10.26 -32.64
N GLY A 268 15.60 9.26 -32.10
CA GLY A 268 15.81 7.84 -32.43
C GLY A 268 17.10 7.26 -31.84
N GLU A 269 17.83 8.04 -31.03
CA GLU A 269 19.09 7.63 -30.44
C GLU A 269 18.87 6.68 -29.25
N THR A 270 19.82 5.76 -29.06
CA THR A 270 19.92 4.95 -27.85
C THR A 270 21.30 5.15 -27.24
N VAL A 271 21.33 5.61 -26.00
CA VAL A 271 22.56 5.84 -25.25
C VAL A 271 22.75 4.70 -24.25
N ASP A 272 23.85 3.95 -24.38
CA ASP A 272 24.25 2.98 -23.35
C ASP A 272 24.70 3.76 -22.09
N VAL A 273 24.14 3.40 -20.93
CA VAL A 273 24.48 4.00 -19.63
C VAL A 273 25.32 2.98 -18.86
N PRO A 274 26.65 3.17 -18.73
CA PRO A 274 27.50 2.21 -18.04
C PRO A 274 27.21 2.23 -16.52
N PRO A 275 27.46 1.11 -15.81
CA PRO A 275 27.39 1.10 -14.36
C PRO A 275 28.41 2.09 -13.75
N PRO A 276 28.17 2.58 -12.53
CA PRO A 276 29.04 3.55 -11.87
C PRO A 276 30.45 2.97 -11.68
N PRO A 277 31.51 3.74 -11.99
CA PRO A 277 32.88 3.24 -11.97
C PRO A 277 33.40 2.95 -10.56
N ARG A 278 32.78 3.56 -9.54
CA ARG A 278 33.14 3.42 -8.13
C ARG A 278 31.88 3.11 -7.34
N THR A 279 31.90 1.95 -6.67
CA THR A 279 30.82 1.52 -5.78
C THR A 279 31.36 1.31 -4.37
N LYS A 280 30.46 1.29 -3.39
CA LYS A 280 30.77 0.98 -2.00
C LYS A 280 29.81 -0.08 -1.48
N VAL A 281 30.35 -1.12 -0.85
CA VAL A 281 29.52 -2.04 -0.06
C VAL A 281 29.13 -1.32 1.24
N TRP A 282 27.84 -1.10 1.44
CA TRP A 282 27.30 -0.49 2.65
C TRP A 282 26.95 -1.57 3.68
N GLU A 283 27.01 -1.23 4.96
CA GLU A 283 26.56 -2.13 6.01
C GLU A 283 25.06 -2.41 5.86
N LYS A 284 24.66 -3.68 6.04
CA LYS A 284 23.25 -4.10 5.94
C LYS A 284 22.35 -3.38 6.95
N ARG A 285 22.90 -3.06 8.12
CA ARG A 285 22.20 -2.33 9.17
C ARG A 285 22.58 -0.86 9.08
N GLN A 286 21.60 0.00 8.84
CA GLN A 286 21.82 1.44 8.82
C GLN A 286 21.98 2.01 10.24
N PRO A 287 22.64 3.17 10.40
CA PRO A 287 22.65 3.89 11.66
C PRO A 287 21.22 4.18 12.12
N SER A 288 20.93 3.79 13.36
CA SER A 288 19.64 4.04 14.01
C SER A 288 19.91 4.54 15.42
N GLN A 289 19.12 5.50 15.90
CA GLN A 289 19.16 5.92 17.30
C GLN A 289 18.00 5.26 18.05
N ALA A 290 18.27 4.76 19.26
CA ALA A 290 17.26 4.06 20.07
C ALA A 290 16.20 4.99 20.67
N ALA A 291 16.49 6.29 20.76
CA ALA A 291 15.60 7.31 21.29
C ALA A 291 15.60 8.52 20.35
N THR A 292 14.41 9.00 19.99
CA THR A 292 14.24 10.28 19.31
C THR A 292 14.58 11.40 20.28
N SER A 293 15.74 12.03 20.16
CA SER A 293 16.08 13.22 20.95
C SER A 293 15.42 14.46 20.33
N GLY A 294 14.45 15.06 21.03
CA GLY A 294 13.74 16.27 20.59
C GLY A 294 12.31 15.97 20.14
N TYR A 295 11.35 16.18 21.04
CA TYR A 295 9.93 16.17 20.70
C TYR A 295 9.53 17.56 20.21
N PHE A 296 8.85 17.65 19.06
CA PHE A 296 7.86 18.69 18.89
C PHE A 296 6.60 18.21 19.61
N GLN A 297 6.21 18.90 20.68
CA GLN A 297 4.90 18.70 21.29
C GLN A 297 3.85 19.16 20.27
N ILE A 298 3.25 18.21 19.55
CA ILE A 298 2.01 18.47 18.82
C ILE A 298 0.96 18.69 19.91
N ARG A 299 0.69 19.95 20.27
CA ARG A 299 -0.49 20.30 21.07
C ARG A 299 -1.72 19.99 20.23
N ILE A 300 -2.22 18.77 20.34
CA ILE A 300 -3.57 18.42 19.89
C ILE A 300 -4.52 19.27 20.74
N LEU A 301 -5.29 20.15 20.10
CA LEU A 301 -6.24 21.07 20.73
C LEU A 301 -7.46 20.38 21.37
N SER A 302 -7.33 19.14 21.84
CA SER A 302 -8.33 18.47 22.68
C SER A 302 -7.73 17.21 23.34
N GLN A 303 -8.30 16.82 24.48
CA GLN A 303 -7.77 15.76 25.35
C GLN A 303 -7.57 14.41 24.64
N PRO A 304 -6.55 13.62 25.04
CA PRO A 304 -6.30 12.31 24.45
C PRO A 304 -7.37 11.33 24.92
N THR A 305 -8.37 11.07 24.08
CA THR A 305 -9.04 9.76 24.09
C THR A 305 -8.15 8.82 23.28
N MET A 306 -7.74 7.69 23.88
CA MET A 306 -7.14 6.60 23.11
C MET A 306 -8.14 6.16 22.05
N ARG A 307 -7.97 6.65 20.83
CA ARG A 307 -8.56 6.09 19.62
C ARG A 307 -7.43 5.48 18.83
N VAL A 308 -7.65 4.23 18.41
CA VAL A 308 -6.77 3.49 17.52
C VAL A 308 -6.50 4.36 16.29
N LEU A 309 -5.24 4.41 15.82
CA LEU A 309 -4.88 5.02 14.54
C LEU A 309 -5.48 4.17 13.41
N ASP A 310 -6.79 4.29 13.21
CA ASP A 310 -7.63 3.45 12.34
C ASP A 310 -7.54 3.79 10.83
N SER A 311 -6.52 4.51 10.36
CA SER A 311 -6.56 5.03 8.97
C SER A 311 -5.25 5.06 8.19
N ILE A 312 -4.21 4.34 8.62
CA ILE A 312 -2.96 4.28 7.84
C ILE A 312 -2.71 2.84 7.36
N ILE A 313 -3.14 2.56 6.13
CA ILE A 313 -2.60 1.46 5.32
C ILE A 313 -1.72 2.11 4.25
N LEU A 314 -0.41 2.18 4.46
CA LEU A 314 0.52 2.46 3.36
C LEU A 314 0.56 1.21 2.47
N SER A 315 0.01 1.29 1.27
CA SER A 315 0.22 0.29 0.22
C SER A 315 1.30 0.78 -0.74
N LEU A 316 2.49 0.19 -0.66
CA LEU A 316 3.62 0.45 -1.54
C LEU A 316 3.39 -0.22 -2.91
N VAL A 317 3.28 0.56 -3.99
CA VAL A 317 3.33 0.03 -5.36
C VAL A 317 4.05 1.03 -6.28
N ALA A 318 5.34 0.79 -6.54
CA ALA A 318 6.05 1.38 -7.66
C ALA A 318 6.10 0.34 -8.79
N VAL A 319 5.44 0.62 -9.93
CA VAL A 319 5.45 -0.26 -11.11
C VAL A 319 6.42 0.30 -12.14
N ALA A 320 7.51 -0.43 -12.42
CA ALA A 320 8.27 -0.26 -13.65
C ALA A 320 7.91 -1.41 -14.61
N THR A 321 7.36 -1.10 -15.78
CA THR A 321 7.04 -2.06 -16.83
C THR A 321 8.27 -2.30 -17.71
N ALA A 322 8.82 -3.52 -17.67
CA ALA A 322 9.78 -3.98 -18.68
C ALA A 322 9.03 -4.63 -19.85
N LEU A 323 9.33 -4.20 -21.09
CA LEU A 323 8.82 -4.83 -22.32
C LEU A 323 9.47 -6.22 -22.50
N PRO A 324 8.71 -7.24 -22.97
CA PRO A 324 9.26 -8.57 -23.16
C PRO A 324 10.20 -8.62 -24.37
N THR A 325 11.48 -8.93 -24.13
CA THR A 325 12.38 -9.46 -25.18
C THR A 325 12.14 -10.97 -25.30
N SER A 326 11.80 -11.44 -26.50
CA SER A 326 11.58 -12.85 -26.82
C SER A 326 12.82 -13.70 -26.51
N GLY A 327 12.72 -14.67 -25.59
CA GLY A 327 13.75 -15.71 -25.45
C GLY A 327 13.98 -16.38 -24.08
N LEU A 328 13.23 -16.09 -23.02
CA LEU A 328 13.47 -16.74 -21.72
C LEU A 328 12.73 -18.10 -21.60
N PRO A 329 13.39 -19.16 -21.09
CA PRO A 329 12.81 -20.50 -21.02
C PRO A 329 11.69 -20.60 -19.98
N THR A 330 10.57 -21.21 -20.39
CA THR A 330 9.42 -21.54 -19.55
C THR A 330 9.77 -22.69 -18.59
N GLY A 331 10.29 -22.35 -17.41
CA GLY A 331 10.61 -23.32 -16.37
C GLY A 331 10.27 -22.80 -14.98
N THR A 332 9.22 -23.33 -14.37
CA THR A 332 8.61 -22.96 -13.08
C THR A 332 9.49 -23.24 -11.84
N ASN A 333 10.73 -23.69 -12.01
CA ASN A 333 11.58 -24.16 -10.90
C ASN A 333 12.76 -23.23 -10.55
N ALA A 334 13.13 -22.25 -11.39
CA ALA A 334 14.28 -21.39 -11.12
C ALA A 334 14.04 -20.36 -9.98
N VAL A 335 12.79 -20.04 -9.68
CA VAL A 335 12.42 -19.09 -8.60
C VAL A 335 12.50 -19.74 -7.22
N ARG A 336 12.47 -21.09 -7.15
CA ARG A 336 12.44 -21.84 -5.89
C ARG A 336 13.82 -22.04 -5.26
N ASP A 337 14.90 -21.99 -6.04
CA ASP A 337 16.26 -22.27 -5.55
C ASP A 337 17.00 -21.04 -5.01
N ALA A 338 16.41 -19.84 -5.09
CA ALA A 338 16.93 -18.61 -4.48
C ALA A 338 16.45 -18.40 -3.01
N TYR A 339 15.87 -19.44 -2.39
CA TYR A 339 15.07 -19.36 -1.16
C TYR A 339 15.84 -19.18 0.16
N ASP A 340 17.16 -19.36 0.21
CA ASP A 340 17.91 -19.29 1.46
C ASP A 340 18.65 -17.95 1.62
N GLY A 341 18.04 -16.99 2.32
CA GLY A 341 18.82 -15.86 2.84
C GLY A 341 18.11 -14.64 3.43
N TYR A 342 16.83 -14.40 3.17
CA TYR A 342 16.19 -13.15 3.62
C TYR A 342 14.75 -13.37 4.12
N SER A 343 14.61 -13.61 5.42
CA SER A 343 13.33 -13.61 6.12
C SER A 343 12.95 -12.18 6.55
N VAL A 344 11.95 -11.58 5.92
CA VAL A 344 11.24 -10.41 6.46
C VAL A 344 10.11 -10.92 7.34
N VAL A 345 10.31 -10.89 8.66
CA VAL A 345 9.26 -11.25 9.62
C VAL A 345 8.31 -10.06 9.76
N ALA A 346 7.25 -10.05 8.94
CA ALA A 346 6.06 -9.28 9.27
C ALA A 346 5.36 -9.99 10.43
N LYS A 347 5.41 -9.41 11.64
CA LYS A 347 4.68 -9.89 12.81
C LYS A 347 3.18 -9.80 12.49
N ARG A 348 2.55 -10.93 12.14
CA ARG A 348 1.08 -10.99 11.97
C ARG A 348 0.43 -10.62 13.31
N PRO A 349 -0.62 -9.79 13.33
CA PRO A 349 -1.55 -9.79 14.46
C PRO A 349 -2.08 -11.21 14.62
N ASN A 350 -2.12 -11.73 15.85
CA ASN A 350 -2.71 -13.03 16.12
C ASN A 350 -4.12 -13.08 15.54
N PRO A 351 -4.52 -14.14 14.81
CA PRO A 351 -5.91 -14.38 14.52
C PRO A 351 -6.67 -14.38 15.85
N VAL A 352 -7.77 -13.64 15.93
CA VAL A 352 -8.75 -13.87 16.99
C VAL A 352 -9.26 -15.29 16.74
N ASP A 353 -8.77 -16.20 17.56
CA ASP A 353 -9.16 -17.60 17.55
C ASP A 353 -10.64 -17.67 17.96
N LEU A 354 -11.53 -17.85 16.98
CA LEU A 354 -12.91 -18.19 17.25
C LEU A 354 -12.91 -19.65 17.70
N GLY A 355 -12.69 -19.83 19.01
CA GLY A 355 -12.52 -21.13 19.65
C GLY A 355 -13.53 -22.17 19.17
N VAL A 356 -13.00 -23.33 18.81
CA VAL A 356 -13.74 -24.58 18.62
C VAL A 356 -14.32 -24.98 19.97
N VAL A 357 -15.65 -24.97 20.09
CA VAL A 357 -16.35 -25.60 21.22
C VAL A 357 -16.54 -27.06 20.86
N ASP A 358 -15.66 -27.91 21.39
CA ASP A 358 -15.79 -29.36 21.32
C ASP A 358 -16.72 -29.86 22.44
N GLY A 359 -17.49 -30.91 22.14
CA GLY A 359 -18.59 -31.38 22.97
C GLY A 359 -18.17 -31.95 24.33
N GLY A 360 -18.74 -31.43 25.42
CA GLY A 360 -18.56 -31.97 26.76
C GLY A 360 -19.54 -31.40 27.78
N ARG A 361 -20.38 -32.29 28.32
CA ARG A 361 -21.38 -32.17 29.40
C ARG A 361 -21.37 -30.91 30.29
N VAL A 362 -22.53 -30.28 30.37
CA VAL A 362 -22.93 -29.22 31.30
C VAL A 362 -22.98 -29.74 32.75
N ASN A 363 -22.30 -29.04 33.66
CA ASN A 363 -22.70 -28.95 35.07
C ASN A 363 -22.88 -27.45 35.38
N ASP A 364 -24.06 -27.12 35.88
CA ASP A 364 -24.52 -25.79 36.29
C ASP A 364 -23.72 -25.27 37.50
N PRO A 365 -23.49 -23.95 37.66
CA PRO A 365 -24.33 -23.23 38.64
C PRO A 365 -24.63 -21.73 38.33
N GLN A 366 -25.92 -21.40 38.38
CA GLN A 366 -26.64 -20.24 38.98
C GLN A 366 -26.18 -18.77 38.78
N PRO A 367 -27.13 -17.82 38.60
CA PRO A 367 -26.88 -16.46 38.11
C PRO A 367 -26.69 -15.40 39.21
N PHE A 368 -25.82 -14.41 38.93
CA PHE A 368 -25.67 -13.20 39.74
C PHE A 368 -26.61 -12.09 39.24
N VAL A 369 -27.59 -11.74 40.07
CA VAL A 369 -28.55 -10.65 39.92
C VAL A 369 -27.85 -9.29 40.11
N LYS A 370 -28.11 -8.30 39.24
CA LYS A 370 -27.88 -6.89 39.54
C LYS A 370 -29.18 -6.09 39.52
N ARG A 371 -29.36 -5.36 40.62
CA ARG A 371 -30.56 -4.66 41.09
C ARG A 371 -30.98 -3.48 40.20
N ARG A 372 -32.30 -3.31 40.09
CA ARG A 372 -32.97 -2.03 39.85
C ARG A 372 -32.85 -1.17 41.11
N ASP A 373 -32.51 0.10 40.95
CA ASP A 373 -32.91 1.14 41.89
C ASP A 373 -33.68 2.22 41.11
N ALA A 374 -34.90 2.43 41.57
CA ALA A 374 -35.79 3.49 41.14
C ALA A 374 -35.42 4.79 41.86
N LYS A 375 -35.57 5.93 41.17
CA LYS A 375 -35.92 7.19 41.81
C LYS A 375 -37.03 7.85 40.99
N GLU A 376 -38.19 7.94 41.63
CA GLU A 376 -39.26 8.88 41.31
C GLU A 376 -38.73 10.30 41.43
N ASP A 377 -39.17 11.18 40.53
CA ASP A 377 -39.68 12.49 40.91
C ASP A 377 -40.88 12.84 40.01
N ARG A 378 -41.94 13.30 40.67
CA ARG A 378 -43.24 13.72 40.13
C ARG A 378 -43.29 15.23 39.93
N MET A 379 -44.35 15.64 39.22
CA MET A 379 -45.02 16.95 39.10
C MET A 379 -44.56 17.81 37.94
N ASP A 380 -45.40 18.52 37.20
CA ASP A 380 -46.87 18.60 37.03
C ASP A 380 -47.07 19.52 35.79
N GLY A 381 -48.17 19.36 35.05
CA GLY A 381 -48.59 20.28 33.98
C GLY A 381 -49.09 19.61 32.72
#